data_AF-A0AAD7DQG9-F1
#
_entry.id   AF-A0AAD7DQG9-F1
#
_cell.length_a   1.000
_cell.length_b   1.000
_cell.length_c   1.000
_cell.angle_alpha   90.00
_cell.angle_beta   90.00
_cell.angle_gamma   90.00
#
_symmetry.space_group_name_H-M   'P 1'
#
loop_
_entity.id
_entity.type
_entity.pdbx_description
1 polymer ?
#
loop_
_entity_poly.entity_id
_entity_poly.type
_entity_poly.pdbx_seq_one_letter_code
_entity_poly.pdbx_strand_id
1 'polypeptide(L)'
;DPNIDPALYTPSKRMRMMTSTLGGTASGSFLISKAPVTSRSHIAPPVLEGAPILPMIDWNLLRRSRPEDIETLSAQALRERVNALTSSLAITQQHLLARDGMIEAANAQLVVQNIF
;
A
#
# COMPACT_ATOMS: atom_id res chain seq x y z
N ASP A 1 -11.87 -29.96 8.78
CA ASP A 1 -12.10 -31.41 8.68
C ASP A 1 -11.19 -31.95 7.57
N PRO A 2 -10.16 -32.77 7.88
CA PRO A 2 -9.16 -33.22 6.90
C PRO A 2 -9.70 -34.21 5.85
N ASN A 3 -11.01 -34.42 5.79
CA ASN A 3 -11.67 -35.40 4.93
C ASN A 3 -12.61 -34.78 3.88
N ILE A 4 -12.30 -33.56 3.40
CA ILE A 4 -13.08 -32.94 2.31
C ILE A 4 -12.37 -33.21 0.99
N ASP A 5 -12.91 -34.18 0.24
CA ASP A 5 -12.52 -34.46 -1.14
C ASP A 5 -12.76 -33.20 -2.01
N PRO A 6 -11.71 -32.62 -2.63
CA PRO A 6 -11.82 -31.42 -3.45
C PRO A 6 -12.66 -31.62 -4.73
N ALA A 7 -12.85 -32.87 -5.20
CA ALA A 7 -13.70 -33.16 -6.36
C ALA A 7 -15.20 -33.02 -6.06
N LEU A 8 -15.60 -33.07 -4.78
CA LEU A 8 -16.98 -32.89 -4.32
C LEU A 8 -17.35 -31.41 -4.11
N TYR A 9 -16.46 -30.47 -4.41
CA TYR A 9 -16.63 -29.03 -4.15
C TYR A 9 -17.39 -28.29 -5.27
N THR A 10 -18.56 -28.81 -5.63
CA THR A 10 -19.42 -28.23 -6.66
C THR A 10 -20.01 -26.89 -6.20
N PRO A 11 -20.30 -25.96 -7.14
CA PRO A 11 -20.91 -24.67 -6.81
C PRO A 11 -22.20 -24.82 -5.97
N SER A 12 -23.02 -25.82 -6.29
CA SER A 12 -24.25 -26.12 -5.55
C SER A 12 -23.98 -26.52 -4.09
N LYS A 13 -22.92 -27.30 -3.83
CA LYS A 13 -22.54 -27.68 -2.47
C LYS A 13 -22.02 -26.48 -1.67
N ARG A 14 -21.29 -25.56 -2.31
CA ARG A 14 -20.85 -24.29 -1.69
C ARG A 14 -22.04 -23.40 -1.33
N MET A 15 -22.98 -23.22 -2.25
CA MET A 15 -24.20 -22.44 -1.99
C MET A 15 -24.98 -23.03 -0.81
N ARG A 16 -25.18 -24.35 -0.78
CA ARG A 16 -25.90 -25.01 0.31
C ARG A 16 -25.19 -24.86 1.66
N MET A 17 -23.86 -25.00 1.69
CA MET A 17 -23.07 -24.74 2.89
C MET A 17 -23.22 -23.28 3.33
N MET A 18 -23.04 -22.32 2.42
CA MET A 18 -23.20 -20.89 2.71
C MET A 18 -24.57 -20.58 3.30
N THR A 19 -25.66 -21.06 2.68
CA THR A 19 -27.03 -20.83 3.17
C THR A 19 -27.26 -21.52 4.52
N SER A 20 -26.77 -22.74 4.71
CA SER A 20 -26.85 -23.46 5.99
C SER A 20 -26.12 -22.71 7.10
N THR A 21 -24.92 -22.18 6.81
CA THR A 21 -24.14 -21.43 7.78
C THR A 21 -24.77 -20.07 8.08
N LEU A 22 -25.35 -19.39 7.07
CA LEU A 22 -26.12 -18.15 7.26
C LEU A 22 -27.32 -18.38 8.18
N GLY A 23 -28.11 -19.42 7.92
CA GLY A 23 -29.30 -19.76 8.71
C GLY A 23 -28.99 -20.16 10.15
N GLY A 24 -27.78 -20.65 10.42
CA GLY A 24 -27.29 -20.93 11.78
C GLY A 24 -26.85 -19.69 12.56
N THR A 25 -26.69 -18.54 11.91
CA THR A 25 -26.39 -17.29 12.61
C THR A 25 -27.68 -16.67 13.17
N ALA A 26 -27.63 -16.11 14.38
CA ALA A 26 -28.79 -15.47 15.02
C ALA A 26 -29.35 -14.26 14.24
N SER A 27 -28.62 -13.75 13.24
CA SER A 27 -29.02 -12.62 12.40
C SER A 27 -29.30 -12.99 10.95
N GLY A 28 -28.99 -14.22 10.51
CA GLY A 28 -29.01 -14.57 9.09
C GLY A 28 -27.98 -13.81 8.23
N SER A 29 -26.99 -13.16 8.83
CA SER A 29 -26.00 -12.32 8.14
C SER A 29 -24.62 -12.45 8.77
N PHE A 30 -23.57 -12.37 7.94
CA PHE A 30 -22.18 -12.42 8.39
C PHE A 30 -21.55 -11.03 8.57
N LEU A 31 -22.12 -9.98 7.97
CA LEU A 31 -21.49 -8.65 7.87
C LEU A 31 -22.12 -7.58 8.76
N ILE A 32 -23.17 -7.91 9.52
CA ILE A 32 -23.90 -6.93 10.32
C ILE A 32 -23.79 -7.35 11.80
N SER A 33 -22.97 -6.62 12.55
CA SER A 33 -23.08 -6.63 14.01
C SER A 33 -24.47 -6.13 14.39
N LYS A 34 -25.18 -6.87 15.26
CA LYS A 34 -26.48 -6.41 15.80
C LYS A 34 -26.34 -5.23 16.76
N ALA A 35 -25.12 -4.89 17.18
CA ALA A 35 -24.89 -3.74 18.04
C ALA A 35 -25.09 -2.44 17.23
N PRO A 36 -26.06 -1.58 17.60
CA PRO A 36 -26.29 -0.34 16.88
C PRO A 36 -25.10 0.61 17.09
N VAL A 37 -24.55 1.12 15.99
CA VAL A 37 -23.66 2.29 16.03
C VAL A 37 -24.54 3.49 16.35
N THR A 38 -24.38 4.04 17.55
CA THR A 38 -25.11 5.23 18.03
C THR A 38 -24.22 6.46 17.92
N SER A 39 -24.76 7.67 18.09
CA SER A 39 -23.97 8.91 18.18
C SER A 39 -22.97 8.95 19.34
N ARG A 40 -23.04 7.98 20.27
CA ARG A 40 -22.08 7.80 21.38
C ARG A 40 -20.89 6.93 20.98
N SER A 41 -20.92 6.30 19.80
CA SER A 41 -19.82 5.51 19.24
C SER A 41 -18.82 6.48 18.64
N HIS A 42 -17.68 6.66 19.31
CA HIS A 42 -16.62 7.51 18.78
C HIS A 42 -15.71 6.69 17.87
N ILE A 43 -15.56 7.13 16.63
CA ILE A 43 -14.53 6.63 15.73
C ILE A 43 -13.18 7.11 16.29
N ALA A 44 -12.24 6.19 16.50
CA ALA A 44 -10.91 6.56 16.96
C ALA A 44 -10.25 7.49 15.92
N PRO A 45 -9.55 8.55 16.35
CA PRO A 45 -8.85 9.43 15.43
C PRO A 45 -7.83 8.62 14.61
N PRO A 46 -7.60 8.99 13.33
CA PRO A 46 -6.64 8.29 12.50
C PRO A 46 -5.25 8.37 13.12
N VAL A 47 -4.57 7.22 13.23
CA VAL A 47 -3.13 7.19 13.49
C VAL A 47 -2.43 7.49 12.17
N LEU A 48 -1.93 8.72 12.02
CA LEU A 48 -1.08 9.09 10.90
C LEU A 48 0.34 8.65 11.22
N GLU A 49 0.83 7.65 10.50
CA GLU A 49 2.24 7.27 10.58
C GLU A 49 3.11 8.39 9.99
N GLY A 50 4.21 8.70 10.67
CA GLY A 50 5.19 9.68 10.18
C GLY A 50 5.87 9.16 8.91
N ALA A 51 6.34 10.08 8.07
CA ALA A 51 7.11 9.71 6.88
C ALA A 51 8.35 8.88 7.28
N PRO A 52 8.70 7.83 6.51
CA PRO A 52 9.91 7.06 6.77
C PRO A 52 11.14 7.95 6.61
N ILE A 53 12.16 7.71 7.44
CA ILE A 53 13.44 8.40 7.33
C ILE A 53 14.16 7.86 6.09
N LEU A 54 14.18 8.66 5.03
CA LEU A 54 14.84 8.33 3.77
C LEU A 54 16.09 9.20 3.55
N PRO A 55 17.12 8.68 2.88
CA PRO A 55 18.31 9.45 2.56
C PRO A 55 17.96 10.64 1.65
N MET A 56 18.68 11.75 1.86
CA MET A 56 18.45 12.99 1.11
C MET A 56 19.00 12.86 -0.31
N ILE A 57 18.18 13.24 -1.30
CA ILE A 57 18.54 13.21 -2.72
C ILE A 57 19.44 14.41 -3.02
N ASP A 58 20.59 14.17 -3.67
CA ASP A 58 21.44 15.25 -4.18
C ASP A 58 20.92 15.77 -5.53
N TRP A 59 20.11 16.82 -5.47
CA TRP A 59 19.57 17.49 -6.66
C TRP A 59 20.61 18.30 -7.43
N ASN A 60 21.80 18.55 -6.86
CA ASN A 60 22.84 19.32 -7.55
C ASN A 60 23.44 18.54 -8.73
N LEU A 61 23.30 17.21 -8.74
CA LEU A 61 23.72 16.35 -9.86
C LEU A 61 23.03 16.71 -11.18
N LEU A 62 21.80 17.26 -11.12
CA LEU A 62 21.04 17.69 -12.30
C LEU A 62 21.51 19.03 -12.85
N ARG A 63 22.06 19.91 -12.00
CA ARG A 63 22.50 21.25 -12.42
C ARG A 63 23.71 21.22 -13.34
N ARG A 64 24.57 20.21 -13.18
CA ARG A 64 25.80 20.02 -13.97
C ARG A 64 25.53 19.35 -15.32
N SER A 65 24.26 19.07 -15.68
CA SER A 65 23.90 18.22 -16.83
C SER A 65 23.75 18.98 -18.14
N ARG A 66 24.28 20.20 -18.22
CA ARG A 66 24.31 20.92 -19.50
C ARG A 66 25.29 20.22 -20.44
N PRO A 67 25.02 20.21 -21.76
CA PRO A 67 25.94 19.63 -22.74
C PRO A 67 27.37 20.17 -22.61
N GLU A 68 27.50 21.47 -22.37
CA GLU A 68 28.76 22.19 -22.18
C GLU A 68 29.60 21.66 -20.99
N ASP A 69 28.93 21.20 -19.93
CA ASP A 69 29.58 20.62 -18.75
C ASP A 69 30.02 19.16 -18.96
N ILE A 70 29.48 18.49 -19.99
CA ILE A 70 29.71 17.05 -20.25
C ILE A 70 30.84 16.87 -21.27
N GLU A 71 30.92 17.74 -22.27
CA GLU A 71 31.95 17.70 -23.33
C GLU A 71 33.38 17.88 -22.81
N THR A 72 33.54 18.50 -21.63
CA THR A 72 34.84 18.76 -21.00
C THR A 72 35.26 17.67 -19.99
N LEU A 73 34.40 16.67 -19.73
CA LEU A 73 34.68 15.64 -18.73
C LEU A 73 35.57 14.51 -19.28
N SER A 74 36.50 14.05 -18.45
CA SER A 74 37.24 12.83 -18.73
C SER A 74 36.31 11.60 -18.67
N ALA A 75 36.70 10.52 -19.34
CA ALA A 75 35.95 9.26 -19.33
C ALA A 75 35.74 8.71 -17.90
N GLN A 76 36.70 8.93 -17.00
CA GLN A 76 36.58 8.53 -15.60
C GLN A 76 35.56 9.38 -14.84
N ALA A 77 35.62 10.72 -15.00
CA ALA A 77 34.68 11.63 -14.37
C ALA A 77 33.24 11.38 -14.87
N LEU A 78 33.07 10.99 -16.13
CA LEU A 78 31.77 10.60 -16.68
C LEU A 78 31.23 9.32 -16.01
N ARG A 79 32.08 8.31 -15.78
CA ARG A 79 31.68 7.07 -15.08
C ARG A 79 31.27 7.33 -13.64
N GLU A 80 32.07 8.10 -12.90
CA GLU A 80 31.76 8.49 -11.52
C GLU A 80 30.42 9.23 -11.44
N ARG A 81 30.18 10.11 -12.41
CA ARG A 81 28.92 10.83 -12.52
C ARG A 81 27.73 9.92 -12.81
N VAL A 82 27.87 8.97 -13.74
CA VAL A 82 26.82 7.98 -14.02
C VAL A 82 26.50 7.20 -12.75
N ASN A 83 27.51 6.74 -12.02
CA ASN A 83 27.31 6.02 -10.76
C ASN A 83 26.56 6.87 -9.71
N ALA A 84 26.91 8.17 -9.59
CA ALA A 84 26.23 9.09 -8.68
C ALA A 84 24.76 9.30 -9.07
N LEU A 85 24.48 9.48 -10.37
CA LEU A 85 23.12 9.63 -10.89
C LEU A 85 22.29 8.35 -10.68
N THR A 86 22.86 7.18 -10.96
CA THR A 86 22.19 5.89 -10.75
C THR A 86 21.84 5.68 -9.28
N SER A 87 22.76 6.02 -8.37
CA SER A 87 22.51 5.93 -6.92
C SER A 87 21.40 6.88 -6.47
N SER A 88 21.42 8.12 -6.97
CA SER A 88 20.39 9.12 -6.69
C SER A 88 19.00 8.71 -7.23
N LEU A 89 18.97 8.08 -8.41
CA LEU A 89 17.74 7.54 -9.00
C LEU A 89 17.16 6.40 -8.15
N ALA A 90 18.00 5.49 -7.66
CA ALA A 90 17.56 4.41 -6.77
C ALA A 90 16.94 4.96 -5.46
N ILE A 91 17.55 5.99 -4.87
CA ILE A 91 16.99 6.68 -3.70
C ILE A 91 15.64 7.32 -4.05
N THR A 92 15.57 8.02 -5.18
CA THR A 92 14.32 8.67 -5.63
C THR A 92 13.19 7.65 -5.83
N GLN A 93 13.50 6.47 -6.35
CA GLN A 93 12.53 5.38 -6.47
C GLN A 93 11.98 4.95 -5.10
N GLN A 94 12.84 4.86 -4.07
CA GLN A 94 12.40 4.56 -2.70
C GLN A 94 11.48 5.65 -2.14
N HIS A 95 11.78 6.93 -2.39
CA HIS A 95 10.90 8.04 -2.01
C HIS A 95 9.53 7.96 -2.67
N LEU A 96 9.47 7.61 -3.95
CA LEU A 96 8.20 7.43 -4.66
C LEU A 96 7.37 6.29 -4.06
N LEU A 97 8.00 5.13 -3.84
CA LEU A 97 7.32 3.97 -3.23
C LEU A 97 6.79 4.28 -1.83
N ALA A 98 7.59 4.97 -1.00
CA ALA A 98 7.15 5.40 0.32
C ALA A 98 5.97 6.36 0.25
N ARG A 99 6.02 7.35 -0.65
CA ARG A 99 4.93 8.31 -0.85
C ARG A 99 3.64 7.62 -1.30
N ASP A 100 3.74 6.70 -2.25
CA ASP A 100 2.56 6.00 -2.78
C ASP A 100 1.93 5.11 -1.69
N GLY A 101 2.75 4.41 -0.90
CA GLY A 101 2.28 3.64 0.26
C GLY A 101 1.60 4.52 1.32
N MET A 102 2.15 5.70 1.60
CA MET A 102 1.51 6.66 2.53
C MET A 102 0.16 7.17 2.02
N ILE A 103 0.06 7.47 0.72
CA ILE A 103 -1.21 7.91 0.10
C ILE A 103 -2.24 6.77 0.16
N GLU A 104 -1.84 5.55 -0.15
CA GLU A 104 -2.70 4.37 -0.08
C GLU A 104 -3.21 4.14 1.34
N ALA A 105 -2.31 4.17 2.33
CA ALA A 105 -2.67 4.02 3.75
C ALA A 105 -3.67 5.11 4.20
N ALA A 106 -3.39 6.38 3.84
CA ALA A 106 -4.30 7.50 4.15
C ALA A 106 -5.68 7.32 3.50
N ASN A 107 -5.72 6.90 2.23
CA ASN A 107 -6.98 6.66 1.53
C ASN A 107 -7.76 5.47 2.12
N ALA A 108 -7.07 4.37 2.45
CA ALA A 108 -7.69 3.22 3.10
C ALA A 108 -8.30 3.63 4.45
N GLN A 109 -7.61 4.48 5.20
CA GLN A 109 -8.10 4.99 6.47
C GLN A 109 -9.35 5.87 6.32
N LEU A 110 -9.41 6.73 5.29
CA LEU A 110 -10.62 7.51 4.97
C LEU A 110 -11.82 6.62 4.63
N VAL A 111 -11.60 5.54 3.87
CA VAL A 111 -12.66 4.58 3.53
C VAL A 111 -13.16 3.86 4.78
N VAL A 112 -12.25 3.35 5.62
CA VAL A 112 -12.60 2.68 6.88
C VAL A 112 -13.39 3.63 7.79
N GLN A 113 -12.95 4.88 7.93
CA GLN A 113 -13.66 5.88 8.75
C GLN A 113 -15.03 6.27 8.21
N ASN A 114 -15.26 6.21 6.89
CA ASN A 114 -16.59 6.46 6.32
C ASN A 114 -17.55 5.25 6.43
N ILE A 115 -17.03 4.04 6.68
CA ILE A 115 -17.83 2.82 6.82
C ILE A 115 -18.31 2.63 8.27
N PHE A 116 -17.59 3.17 9.25
CA PHE A 116 -17.93 3.13 10.68
C PHE A 116 -18.61 4.42 11.15
#